data_AF-A0A954HZG0-F1
#
_entry.id   AF-A0A954HZG0-F1
#
_cell.length_a   1.000
_cell.length_b   1.000
_cell.length_c   1.000
_cell.angle_alpha   90.00
_cell.angle_beta   90.00
_cell.angle_gamma   90.00
#
_symmetry.space_group_name_H-M   'P 1'
#
loop_
_entity.id
_entity.type
_entity.pdbx_description
1 polymer ?
#
loop_
_entity_poly.entity_id
_entity_poly.type
_entity_poly.pdbx_seq_one_letter_code
_entity_poly.pdbx_strand_id
1 'polypeptide(L)'
;MFRCDRCNSVVPAGVRETKIVVETREKVYESRGGSSREFPRSRRPMGRRARRQQSFDKGGVGSEIVREIAVCPKCAETHRAEVAAMAEPAAAE
;
A
#
# COMPACT_ATOMS: atom_id res chain seq x y z
N MET A 1 22.15 13.63 -9.73
CA MET A 1 22.65 14.17 -8.46
C MET A 1 21.44 14.54 -7.63
N PHE A 2 21.36 14.11 -6.38
CA PHE A 2 20.23 14.41 -5.48
C PHE A 2 20.75 14.63 -4.06
N ARG A 3 19.95 15.25 -3.19
CA ARG A 3 20.26 15.36 -1.76
C ARG A 3 19.57 14.23 -1.02
N CYS A 4 20.31 13.50 -0.21
CA CYS A 4 19.73 12.49 0.67
C CYS A 4 18.95 13.19 1.79
N ASP A 5 17.66 12.92 1.92
CA ASP A 5 16.80 13.57 2.93
C ASP A 5 17.14 13.12 4.37
N ARG A 6 17.84 11.99 4.54
CA ARG A 6 18.22 11.45 5.86
C ARG A 6 19.53 12.01 6.39
N CYS A 7 20.56 12.09 5.54
CA CYS A 7 21.91 12.55 5.95
C CYS A 7 22.33 13.89 5.32
N ASN A 8 21.45 14.53 4.55
CA ASN A 8 21.66 15.83 3.88
C ASN A 8 22.89 15.93 2.96
N SER A 9 23.54 14.80 2.63
CA SER A 9 24.67 14.77 1.72
C SER A 9 24.22 14.83 0.25
N VAL A 10 25.03 15.48 -0.58
CA VAL A 10 24.81 15.53 -2.03
C VAL A 10 25.37 14.27 -2.66
N VAL A 11 24.50 13.47 -3.26
CA VAL A 11 24.84 12.20 -3.91
C VAL A 11 25.21 12.45 -5.37
N PRO A 12 26.38 11.98 -5.85
CA PRO A 12 26.84 12.22 -7.21
C PRO A 12 25.96 11.53 -8.28
N ALA A 13 26.13 11.91 -9.54
CA ALA A 13 25.47 11.25 -10.65
C ALA A 13 25.90 9.77 -10.76
N GLY A 14 25.00 8.90 -11.23
CA GLY A 14 25.26 7.46 -11.39
C GLY A 14 24.96 6.60 -10.15
N VAL A 15 24.69 7.21 -8.99
CA VAL A 15 24.24 6.49 -7.79
C VAL A 15 22.71 6.40 -7.79
N ARG A 16 22.17 5.22 -7.47
CA ARG A 16 20.73 4.97 -7.38
C ARG A 16 20.14 5.61 -6.13
N GLU A 17 19.00 6.26 -6.31
CA GLU A 17 18.13 6.72 -5.22
C GLU A 17 17.26 5.56 -4.74
N THR A 18 17.05 5.45 -3.43
CA THR A 18 16.08 4.51 -2.84
C THR A 18 15.06 5.30 -2.03
N LYS A 19 13.78 5.01 -2.22
CA LYS A 19 12.72 5.57 -1.38
C LYS A 19 12.50 4.68 -0.17
N ILE A 20 12.52 5.28 1.01
CA ILE A 20 12.19 4.59 2.26
C ILE A 20 10.91 5.17 2.84
N VAL A 21 10.11 4.29 3.44
CA VAL A 21 8.86 4.65 4.12
C VAL A 21 9.20 5.07 5.54
N VAL A 22 8.83 6.30 5.91
CA VAL A 22 9.10 6.86 7.25
C VAL A 22 7.85 6.82 8.12
N GLU A 23 6.69 7.00 7.51
CA GLU A 23 5.42 7.09 8.23
C GLU A 23 4.36 6.26 7.52
N THR A 24 3.77 5.34 8.27
CA THR A 24 2.60 4.56 7.89
C THR A 24 1.46 4.89 8.84
N ARG A 25 0.24 4.95 8.32
CA ARG A 25 -0.98 5.11 9.12
C ARG A 25 -1.93 3.96 8.88
N GLU A 26 -2.64 3.55 9.91
CA GLU A 26 -3.78 2.66 9.75
C GLU A 26 -4.96 3.42 9.15
N LYS A 27 -5.70 2.76 8.27
CA LYS A 27 -6.90 3.29 7.67
C LYS A 27 -7.96 2.23 7.50
N VAL A 28 -9.17 2.60 7.89
CA VAL A 28 -10.37 1.83 7.61
C VAL A 28 -10.92 2.30 6.27
N TYR A 29 -10.98 1.38 5.31
CA TYR A 29 -11.57 1.60 3.99
C TYR A 29 -13.06 1.28 4.05
N GLU A 30 -13.88 2.26 3.70
CA GLU A 30 -15.32 2.09 3.53
C GLU A 30 -15.63 1.15 2.36
N SER A 31 -16.72 0.39 2.47
CA SER A 31 -17.19 -0.49 1.41
C SER A 31 -17.64 0.34 0.20
N ARG A 32 -17.04 0.08 -0.96
CA ARG A 32 -17.38 0.79 -2.21
C ARG A 32 -18.44 0.00 -2.97
N GLY A 33 -19.69 0.39 -2.75
CA GLY A 33 -20.83 -0.08 -3.54
C GLY A 33 -21.83 -0.83 -2.68
N GLY A 34 -23.05 -0.30 -2.66
CA GLY A 34 -24.17 -0.83 -1.90
C GLY A 34 -24.38 -2.31 -2.21
N SER A 35 -24.90 -3.01 -1.20
CA SER A 35 -25.45 -4.37 -1.26
C SER A 35 -25.83 -4.70 -2.69
N SER A 36 -25.35 -5.82 -3.23
CA SER A 36 -26.02 -6.45 -4.37
C SER A 36 -27.50 -6.46 -3.99
N ARG A 37 -28.28 -5.50 -4.50
CA ARG A 37 -29.72 -5.67 -4.53
C ARG A 37 -29.78 -6.88 -5.42
N GLU A 38 -29.99 -8.03 -4.81
CA GLU A 38 -30.55 -9.20 -5.45
C GLU A 38 -31.82 -8.68 -6.13
N PHE A 39 -31.66 -8.10 -7.31
CA PHE A 39 -32.78 -7.81 -8.17
C PHE A 39 -33.40 -9.18 -8.36
N PRO A 40 -34.63 -9.39 -7.89
CA PRO A 40 -35.24 -10.71 -7.88
C PRO A 40 -35.11 -11.26 -9.29
N ARG A 41 -34.50 -12.46 -9.41
CA ARG A 41 -34.21 -13.15 -10.68
C ARG A 41 -35.48 -13.61 -11.40
N SER A 42 -36.54 -12.81 -11.42
CA SER A 42 -37.88 -13.29 -11.75
C SER A 42 -38.60 -12.48 -12.81
N ARG A 43 -37.91 -11.67 -13.65
CA ARG A 43 -38.60 -10.99 -14.77
C ARG A 43 -37.71 -10.30 -15.84
N ARG A 44 -36.69 -10.96 -16.42
CA ARG A 44 -36.07 -10.43 -17.66
C ARG A 44 -35.94 -11.49 -18.76
N PRO A 45 -36.36 -11.16 -20.00
CA PRO A 45 -36.46 -12.11 -21.11
C PRO A 45 -35.08 -12.60 -21.57
N MET A 46 -35.04 -13.89 -21.92
CA MET A 46 -33.95 -14.61 -22.58
C MET A 46 -33.27 -13.73 -23.64
N GLY A 47 -31.96 -13.55 -23.56
CA GLY A 47 -31.17 -13.09 -24.72
C GLY A 47 -29.96 -12.21 -24.44
N ARG A 48 -29.79 -11.66 -23.23
CA ARG A 48 -28.56 -10.92 -22.88
C ARG A 48 -27.72 -11.73 -21.90
N ARG A 49 -26.49 -12.07 -22.32
CA ARG A 49 -25.47 -12.70 -21.46
C ARG A 49 -25.43 -11.94 -20.13
N ALA A 50 -25.73 -12.63 -19.03
CA ALA A 50 -25.67 -12.05 -17.70
C ALA A 50 -24.27 -11.46 -17.51
N ARG A 51 -24.18 -10.13 -17.41
CA ARG A 51 -22.93 -9.47 -17.02
C ARG A 51 -22.55 -10.09 -15.68
N ARG A 52 -21.36 -10.72 -15.59
CA ARG A 52 -20.82 -11.24 -14.33
C ARG A 52 -20.99 -10.13 -13.29
N GLN A 53 -21.78 -10.37 -12.25
CA GLN A 53 -21.86 -9.45 -11.13
C GLN A 53 -20.43 -9.30 -10.61
N GLN A 54 -19.86 -8.10 -10.72
CA GLN A 54 -18.56 -7.85 -10.11
C GLN A 54 -18.75 -7.95 -8.61
N SER A 55 -17.94 -8.80 -7.96
CA SER A 55 -17.85 -8.84 -6.52
C SER A 55 -17.46 -7.45 -6.03
N PHE A 56 -18.32 -6.81 -5.26
CA PHE A 56 -18.06 -5.50 -4.69
C PHE A 56 -16.89 -5.55 -3.71
N ASP A 57 -16.17 -4.44 -3.60
CA ASP A 57 -15.13 -4.25 -2.59
C ASP A 57 -15.81 -4.10 -1.23
N LYS A 58 -15.60 -5.09 -0.36
CA LYS A 58 -16.22 -5.15 0.97
C LYS A 58 -15.62 -4.13 1.95
N GLY A 59 -14.61 -3.37 1.55
CA GLY A 59 -13.83 -2.55 2.48
C GLY A 59 -13.00 -3.42 3.43
N GLY A 60 -12.32 -2.78 4.36
CA GLY A 60 -11.45 -3.46 5.32
C GLY A 60 -10.51 -2.51 6.06
N VAL A 61 -9.66 -3.07 6.93
CA VAL A 61 -8.59 -2.32 7.60
C VAL A 61 -7.29 -2.59 6.86
N GLY A 62 -6.51 -1.55 6.60
CA GLY A 62 -5.18 -1.66 6.02
C GLY A 62 -4.28 -0.52 6.45
N SER A 63 -3.05 -0.52 5.95
CA SER A 63 -2.05 0.53 6.22
C SER A 63 -1.80 1.34 4.96
N GLU A 64 -1.80 2.67 5.07
CA GLU A 64 -1.35 3.58 4.02
C GLU A 64 0.04 4.13 4.34
N ILE A 65 0.88 4.19 3.31
CA ILE A 65 2.15 4.90 3.36
C ILE A 65 1.85 6.40 3.29
N VAL A 66 2.16 7.14 4.36
CA VAL A 66 1.90 8.58 4.47
C VAL A 66 3.06 9.37 3.93
N ARG A 67 4.28 8.95 4.27
CA ARG A 67 5.50 9.68 3.92
C ARG A 67 6.61 8.76 3.50
N GLU A 68 7.19 9.09 2.35
CA GLU A 68 8.42 8.51 1.83
C GLU A 68 9.49 9.59 1.67
N ILE A 69 10.75 9.22 1.85
CA ILE A 69 11.89 10.11 1.62
C ILE A 69 12.92 9.46 0.70
N ALA A 70 13.66 10.30 -0.04
CA ALA A 70 14.69 9.88 -0.96
C ALA A 70 16.04 9.76 -0.24
N VAL A 71 16.65 8.58 -0.26
CA VAL A 71 17.91 8.34 0.46
C VAL A 71 19.00 7.71 -0.40
N CYS A 72 20.24 7.91 0.05
CA CYS A 72 21.41 7.25 -0.52
C CYS A 72 21.45 5.77 -0.13
N PRO A 73 22.22 4.92 -0.85
CA PRO A 73 22.28 3.48 -0.60
C PRO A 73 22.64 3.10 0.85
N LYS A 74 23.58 3.83 1.46
CA LYS A 74 24.00 3.62 2.86
C LYS A 74 22.85 3.84 3.85
N CYS A 75 22.07 4.90 3.64
CA CYS A 75 20.92 5.23 4.46
C CYS A 75 19.75 4.26 4.23
N ALA A 76 19.66 3.66 3.04
CA ALA A 76 18.68 2.63 2.75
C ALA A 76 19.01 1.31 3.46
N GLU A 77 20.28 0.88 3.47
CA GLU A 77 20.72 -0.34 4.15
C GLU A 77 20.53 -0.27 5.67
N THR A 78 20.92 0.85 6.28
CA THR A 78 20.69 1.10 7.71
C THR A 78 19.21 1.06 8.06
N HIS A 79 18.34 1.70 7.27
CA HIS A 79 16.90 1.63 7.47
C HIS A 79 16.34 0.20 7.35
N ARG A 80 16.85 -0.59 6.40
CA ARG A 80 16.42 -2.00 6.26
C ARG A 80 16.83 -2.83 7.46
N ALA A 81 18.02 -2.62 8.00
CA ALA A 81 18.47 -3.29 9.22
C ALA A 81 17.64 -2.87 10.44
N GLU A 82 17.33 -1.58 10.59
CA GLU A 82 16.46 -1.06 11.65
C GLU A 82 15.05 -1.68 11.59
N VAL A 83 14.42 -1.70 10.41
CA VAL A 83 13.10 -2.29 10.21
C VAL A 83 13.12 -3.81 10.45
N ALA A 84 14.15 -4.51 9.99
CA ALA A 84 14.30 -5.94 10.24
C ALA A 84 14.40 -6.23 11.76
N ALA A 85 15.20 -5.46 12.49
CA ALA A 85 15.33 -5.60 13.94
C ALA A 85 14.02 -5.29 14.69
N MET A 86 13.25 -4.31 14.21
CA MET A 86 11.94 -3.95 14.80
C MET A 86 10.83 -4.95 14.48
N ALA A 87 10.96 -5.73 13.40
CA ALA A 87 9.98 -6.75 13.02
C ALA A 87 10.12 -8.06 13.81
N GLU A 88 11.27 -8.31 14.45
CA GLU A 88 11.53 -9.59 15.14
C GLU A 88 10.88 -9.84 16.51
N PRO A 89 10.18 -8.93 17.23
CA PRO A 89 9.47 -9.33 18.45
C PRO A 89 7.97 -9.67 18.25
N ALA A 90 7.44 -9.74 17.02
CA ALA A 90 5.99 -9.94 16.80
C ALA A 90 5.55 -11.41 16.55
N ALA A 91 6.48 -12.38 16.56
CA ALA A 91 6.19 -13.78 16.24
C ALA A 91 6.48 -14.77 17.40
N ALA A 92 6.37 -14.31 18.65
CA ALA A 92 6.47 -15.15 19.83
C ALA A 92 5.25 -14.96 20.74
N GLU A 93 4.10 -15.49 20.34
CA GLU A 93 3.03 -15.95 21.25
C GLU A 93 2.16 -17.03 20.61
#